data_AF-A0A8D8B0X2-F1
#
_entry.id   AF-A0A8D8B0X2-F1
#
_cell.length_a   1.000
_cell.length_b   1.000
_cell.length_c   1.000
_cell.angle_alpha   90.00
_cell.angle_beta   90.00
_cell.angle_gamma   90.00
#
_symmetry.space_group_name_H-M   'P 1'
#
loop_
_entity.id
_entity.type
_entity.pdbx_description
1 polymer ?
#
loop_
_entity_poly.entity_id
_entity_poly.type
_entity_poly.pdbx_seq_one_letter_code
_entity_poly.pdbx_strand_id
1 'polypeptide(L)'
;HISGSANLADVLSRMSISDDPQFDNDTENYIRFVSIQAVPEALTFKDVVNATIDDESIQQALESLRGNQRETMPAEFKPFMDELCSANGVLLRGNRLVVPQTLWSKVIQIAHEAHPGIESMKRRLRQKVWWPTMDKQVATAVKRCKSCILVSNLGSPEPLQRSRMPVEAWTDVALDFMGPL
;
A
#
# COMPACT_ATOMS: atom_id res chain seq x y z
N HIS A 1 42.59 1.40 12.62
CA HIS A 1 41.93 1.18 11.31
C HIS A 1 42.70 0.07 10.61
N ILE A 2 42.17 -1.14 10.59
CA ILE A 2 42.85 -2.32 10.01
C ILE A 2 42.49 -2.37 8.52
N SER A 3 43.46 -2.62 7.64
CA SER A 3 43.22 -2.69 6.19
C SER A 3 42.31 -3.88 5.84
N GLY A 4 41.44 -3.69 4.85
CA GLY A 4 40.35 -4.63 4.52
C GLY A 4 40.77 -6.09 4.31
N SER A 5 41.99 -6.35 3.84
CA SER A 5 42.51 -7.71 3.63
C SER A 5 42.68 -8.54 4.91
N ALA A 6 42.76 -7.92 6.09
CA ALA A 6 42.86 -8.58 7.38
C ALA A 6 41.56 -8.50 8.20
N ASN A 7 40.50 -7.95 7.62
CA ASN A 7 39.22 -7.82 8.27
C ASN A 7 38.38 -9.09 8.00
N LEU A 8 38.31 -9.98 8.99
CA LEU A 8 37.53 -11.23 8.94
C LEU A 8 36.07 -11.01 8.51
N ALA A 9 35.50 -9.84 8.80
CA ALA A 9 34.15 -9.48 8.37
C ALA A 9 34.02 -9.29 6.84
N ASP A 10 35.04 -8.75 6.16
CA ASP A 10 35.00 -8.48 4.70
C ASP A 10 35.09 -9.77 3.88
N VAL A 11 35.78 -10.80 4.41
CA VAL A 11 35.85 -12.14 3.81
C VAL A 11 34.49 -12.85 3.87
N LEU A 12 33.79 -12.74 5.01
CA LEU A 12 32.48 -13.38 5.20
C LEU A 12 31.36 -12.76 4.37
N SER A 13 31.42 -11.45 4.07
CA SER A 13 30.45 -10.81 3.17
C SER A 13 30.69 -11.08 1.69
N ARG A 14 31.88 -11.57 1.30
CA ARG A 14 32.28 -11.78 -0.10
C ARG A 14 32.41 -13.25 -0.51
N MET A 15 32.48 -14.17 0.45
CA MET A 15 32.32 -15.60 0.17
C MET A 15 30.85 -15.90 -0.03
N SER A 16 30.38 -15.91 -1.27
CA SER A 16 29.17 -16.65 -1.62
C SER A 16 29.52 -18.09 -1.95
N ILE A 17 28.58 -18.98 -1.62
CA ILE A 17 28.40 -20.36 -2.11
C ILE A 17 28.93 -21.43 -1.15
N SER A 18 28.11 -21.74 -0.14
CA SER A 18 27.73 -23.13 0.06
C SER A 18 26.31 -23.28 -0.47
N ASP A 19 26.11 -24.13 -1.48
CA ASP A 19 24.79 -24.68 -1.82
C ASP A 19 24.39 -25.56 -0.63
N ASP A 20 23.96 -24.93 0.46
CA ASP A 20 23.41 -25.63 1.61
C ASP A 20 21.91 -25.81 1.36
N PRO A 21 21.47 -27.01 0.94
CA PRO A 21 20.06 -27.25 0.64
C PRO A 21 19.18 -27.05 1.88
N GLN A 22 19.74 -27.07 3.09
CA GLN A 22 19.00 -26.75 4.32
C GLN A 22 18.72 -25.25 4.40
N PHE A 23 19.73 -24.40 4.18
CA PHE A 23 19.59 -22.94 4.22
C PHE A 23 18.75 -22.39 3.07
N ASP A 24 18.92 -22.91 1.85
CA ASP A 24 18.12 -22.50 0.70
C ASP A 24 16.65 -22.91 0.88
N ASN A 25 16.39 -24.09 1.44
CA ASN A 25 15.04 -24.53 1.78
C ASN A 25 14.43 -23.67 2.90
N ASP A 26 15.18 -23.32 3.95
CA ASP A 26 14.71 -22.43 5.00
C ASP A 26 14.41 -21.02 4.48
N THR A 27 15.24 -20.52 3.56
CA THR A 27 15.05 -19.22 2.88
C THR A 27 13.81 -19.26 1.98
N GLU A 28 13.66 -20.30 1.16
CA GLU A 28 12.50 -20.48 0.29
C GLU A 28 11.22 -20.67 1.10
N ASN A 29 11.27 -21.40 2.22
CA ASN A 29 10.16 -21.56 3.16
C ASN A 29 9.78 -20.24 3.82
N TYR A 30 10.75 -19.41 4.20
CA TYR A 30 10.49 -18.08 4.75
C TYR A 30 9.85 -17.16 3.72
N ILE A 31 10.38 -17.13 2.50
CA ILE A 31 9.80 -16.35 1.40
C ILE A 31 8.38 -16.83 1.09
N ARG A 32 8.17 -18.15 1.07
CA ARG A 32 6.84 -18.75 0.90
C ARG A 32 5.90 -18.33 2.03
N PHE A 33 6.35 -18.39 3.27
CA PHE A 33 5.58 -17.95 4.44
C PHE A 33 5.19 -16.47 4.33
N VAL A 34 6.13 -15.58 4.02
CA VAL A 34 5.88 -14.15 3.82
C VAL A 34 4.88 -13.94 2.70
N SER A 35 5.05 -14.62 1.57
CA SER A 35 4.16 -14.49 0.41
C SER A 35 2.72 -14.94 0.74
N ILE A 36 2.53 -16.01 1.52
CA ILE A 36 1.21 -16.48 1.99
C ILE A 36 0.61 -15.52 3.01
N GLN A 37 1.38 -15.09 4.01
CA GLN A 37 0.87 -14.19 5.05
C GLN A 37 0.57 -12.78 4.55
N ALA A 38 1.24 -12.35 3.49
CA ALA A 38 1.02 -11.07 2.82
C ALA A 38 -0.33 -11.01 2.08
N VAL A 39 -0.88 -12.15 1.68
CA VAL A 39 -2.21 -12.17 1.04
C VAL A 39 -3.27 -11.75 2.08
N PRO A 40 -4.14 -10.77 1.76
CA PRO A 40 -5.30 -10.48 2.60
C PRO A 40 -6.14 -11.76 2.79
N GLU A 41 -6.65 -12.00 3.99
CA GLU A 41 -7.35 -13.25 4.35
C GLU A 41 -8.57 -13.56 3.45
N ALA A 42 -9.14 -12.53 2.81
CA ALA A 42 -10.22 -12.64 1.84
C ALA A 42 -9.76 -12.87 0.37
N LEU A 43 -8.49 -13.19 0.15
CA LEU A 43 -7.91 -13.48 -1.17
C LEU A 43 -7.02 -14.73 -1.05
N THR A 44 -7.04 -15.63 -2.04
CA THR A 44 -6.18 -16.82 -1.99
C THR A 44 -4.86 -16.55 -2.70
N PHE A 45 -3.78 -17.19 -2.26
CA PHE A 45 -2.48 -17.10 -2.94
C PHE A 45 -2.58 -17.55 -4.42
N LYS A 46 -3.44 -18.54 -4.71
CA LYS A 46 -3.72 -18.99 -6.08
C LYS A 46 -4.32 -17.90 -6.95
N ASP A 47 -5.22 -17.09 -6.41
CA ASP A 47 -5.83 -15.98 -7.16
C ASP A 47 -4.78 -14.94 -7.55
N VAL A 48 -3.81 -14.67 -6.65
CA VAL A 48 -2.70 -13.76 -6.95
C VAL A 48 -1.83 -14.31 -8.06
N VAL A 49 -1.40 -15.57 -7.96
CA VAL A 49 -0.55 -16.21 -8.99
C VAL A 49 -1.25 -16.19 -10.35
N ASN A 50 -2.54 -16.53 -10.41
CA ASN A 50 -3.30 -16.49 -11.65
C ASN A 50 -3.38 -15.07 -12.23
N ALA A 51 -3.68 -14.08 -11.39
CA ALA A 51 -3.71 -12.69 -11.82
C ALA A 51 -2.33 -12.15 -12.22
N THR A 52 -1.24 -12.70 -11.65
CA THR A 52 0.13 -12.36 -12.06
C THR A 52 0.44 -12.89 -13.46
N ILE A 53 -0.11 -14.04 -13.87
CA ILE A 53 0.07 -14.57 -15.23
C ILE A 53 -0.51 -13.61 -16.28
N ASP A 54 -1.65 -13.00 -15.97
CA ASP A 54 -2.34 -12.08 -16.89
C ASP A 54 -1.76 -10.65 -16.87
N ASP A 55 -0.90 -10.30 -15.90
CA ASP A 55 -0.33 -8.96 -15.74
C ASP A 55 1.01 -8.83 -16.48
N GLU A 56 0.96 -8.27 -17.70
CA GLU A 56 2.12 -8.09 -18.57
C GLU A 56 3.26 -7.32 -17.88
N SER A 57 2.94 -6.30 -17.09
CA SER A 57 3.95 -5.48 -16.40
C SER A 57 4.72 -6.29 -15.36
N ILE A 58 4.02 -7.16 -14.63
CA ILE A 58 4.64 -8.03 -13.62
C ILE A 58 5.39 -9.18 -14.30
N GLN A 59 4.86 -9.75 -15.39
CA GLN A 59 5.56 -10.78 -16.17
C GLN A 59 6.90 -10.28 -16.71
N GLN A 60 6.91 -9.12 -17.38
CA GLN A 60 8.14 -8.48 -17.84
C GLN A 60 9.11 -8.22 -16.68
N ALA A 61 8.57 -7.87 -15.51
CA ALA A 61 9.39 -7.67 -14.33
C ALA A 61 10.03 -8.96 -13.81
N LEU A 62 9.28 -10.05 -13.77
CA LEU A 62 9.77 -11.38 -13.38
C LEU A 62 10.84 -11.89 -14.35
N GLU A 63 10.64 -11.70 -15.66
CA GLU A 63 11.61 -12.09 -16.69
C GLU A 63 12.92 -11.31 -16.58
N SER A 64 12.82 -9.99 -16.36
CA SER A 64 13.99 -9.12 -16.18
C SER A 64 14.84 -9.52 -14.97
N LEU A 65 14.17 -9.89 -13.85
CA LEU A 65 14.84 -10.37 -12.65
C LEU A 65 15.53 -11.73 -12.86
N ARG A 66 14.88 -12.66 -13.59
CA ARG A 66 15.48 -13.97 -13.92
C ARG A 66 16.68 -13.85 -14.85
N GLY A 67 16.59 -12.98 -15.86
CA GLY A 67 17.64 -12.80 -16.87
C GLY A 67 18.76 -11.84 -16.46
N ASN A 68 18.69 -11.24 -15.26
CA ASN A 68 19.55 -10.14 -14.82
C ASN A 68 19.59 -8.96 -15.82
N GLN A 69 18.49 -8.75 -16.55
CA GLN A 69 18.36 -7.75 -17.61
C GLN A 69 17.65 -6.51 -17.07
N ARG A 70 18.43 -5.66 -16.40
CA ARG A 70 17.94 -4.44 -15.72
C ARG A 70 17.34 -3.40 -16.67
N GLU A 71 17.71 -3.44 -17.95
CA GLU A 71 17.24 -2.46 -18.95
C GLU A 71 15.81 -2.72 -19.41
N THR A 72 15.39 -3.98 -19.39
CA THR A 72 14.05 -4.45 -19.80
C THR A 72 12.99 -4.24 -18.72
N MET A 73 13.39 -3.75 -17.54
CA MET A 73 12.48 -3.49 -16.43
C MET A 73 11.44 -2.41 -16.77
N PRO A 74 10.14 -2.65 -16.52
CA PRO A 74 9.12 -1.64 -16.71
C PRO A 74 9.42 -0.39 -15.88
N ALA A 75 9.10 0.78 -16.44
CA ALA A 75 9.41 2.08 -15.85
C ALA A 75 8.85 2.26 -14.43
N GLU A 76 7.75 1.59 -14.12
CA GLU A 76 7.05 1.64 -12.83
C GLU A 76 7.84 0.94 -11.71
N PHE A 77 8.59 -0.10 -12.07
CA PHE A 77 9.35 -0.95 -11.16
C PHE A 77 10.83 -0.57 -11.11
N LYS A 78 11.35 0.07 -12.16
CA LYS A 78 12.76 0.48 -12.30
C LYS A 78 13.33 1.24 -11.08
N PRO A 79 12.61 2.18 -10.42
CA PRO A 79 13.13 2.88 -9.24
C PRO A 79 13.30 1.98 -8.01
N PHE A 80 12.67 0.81 -7.99
CA PHE A 80 12.63 -0.11 -6.85
C PHE A 80 13.32 -1.44 -7.16
N MET A 81 14.03 -1.53 -8.28
CA MET A 81 14.62 -2.76 -8.81
C MET A 81 15.49 -3.50 -7.79
N ASP A 82 16.29 -2.78 -6.98
CA ASP A 82 17.15 -3.38 -5.96
C ASP A 82 16.38 -3.95 -4.76
N GLU A 83 15.12 -3.57 -4.58
CA GLU A 83 14.22 -4.10 -3.55
C GLU A 83 13.32 -5.23 -4.06
N LEU A 84 13.31 -5.50 -5.38
CA LEU A 84 12.42 -6.47 -6.00
C LEU A 84 13.03 -7.87 -6.01
N CYS A 85 12.22 -8.86 -5.69
CA CYS A 85 12.57 -10.26 -5.85
C CYS A 85 11.39 -11.06 -6.40
N SER A 86 11.71 -12.16 -7.10
CA SER A 86 10.71 -13.08 -7.63
C SER A 86 10.68 -14.34 -6.79
N ALA A 87 9.50 -14.82 -6.42
CA ALA A 87 9.34 -16.06 -5.66
C ALA A 87 8.00 -16.73 -5.98
N ASN A 88 7.99 -18.05 -6.18
CA ASN A 88 6.77 -18.83 -6.40
C ASN A 88 5.81 -18.24 -7.47
N GLY A 89 6.36 -17.63 -8.52
CA GLY A 89 5.58 -17.02 -9.61
C GLY A 89 4.95 -15.67 -9.27
N VAL A 90 5.27 -15.08 -8.13
CA VAL A 90 4.85 -13.72 -7.75
C VAL A 90 6.05 -12.79 -7.61
N LEU A 91 5.77 -11.49 -7.74
CA LEU A 91 6.75 -10.43 -7.52
C LEU A 91 6.60 -9.90 -6.09
N LEU A 92 7.72 -9.70 -5.42
CA LEU A 92 7.81 -9.19 -4.05
C LEU A 92 8.69 -7.94 -4.03
N ARG A 93 8.40 -7.01 -3.13
CA ARG A 93 9.22 -5.85 -2.80
C ARG A 93 9.61 -5.88 -1.32
N GLY A 94 10.80 -6.38 -1.01
CA GLY A 94 11.15 -6.80 0.34
C GLY A 94 10.15 -7.83 0.86
N ASN A 95 9.52 -7.57 2.01
CA ASN A 95 8.51 -8.47 2.60
C ASN A 95 7.07 -8.19 2.13
N ARG A 96 6.88 -7.49 1.01
CA ARG A 96 5.56 -7.06 0.53
C ARG A 96 5.23 -7.69 -0.81
N LEU A 97 4.03 -8.22 -0.92
CA LEU A 97 3.51 -8.79 -2.16
C LEU A 97 3.17 -7.69 -3.16
N VAL A 98 3.72 -7.78 -4.38
CA VAL A 98 3.30 -6.91 -5.47
C VAL A 98 1.98 -7.41 -6.02
N VAL A 99 0.94 -6.58 -5.89
CA VAL A 99 -0.43 -6.97 -6.27
C VAL A 99 -0.65 -6.68 -7.76
N PRO A 100 -1.13 -7.66 -8.56
CA PRO A 100 -1.55 -7.45 -9.94
C PRO A 100 -2.65 -6.41 -10.09
N GLN A 101 -2.65 -5.70 -11.22
CA GLN A 101 -3.58 -4.57 -11.46
C GLN A 101 -5.06 -4.96 -11.31
N THR A 102 -5.42 -6.15 -11.78
CA THR A 102 -6.79 -6.69 -11.72
C THR A 102 -7.31 -6.85 -10.28
N LEU A 103 -6.40 -7.02 -9.31
CA LEU A 103 -6.74 -7.27 -7.91
C LEU A 103 -6.71 -5.99 -7.03
N TRP A 104 -6.22 -4.86 -7.54
CA TRP A 104 -6.12 -3.62 -6.76
C TRP A 104 -7.45 -3.20 -6.14
N SER A 105 -8.53 -3.21 -6.92
CA SER A 105 -9.87 -2.83 -6.45
C SER A 105 -10.35 -3.74 -5.32
N LYS A 106 -10.17 -5.06 -5.49
CA LYS A 106 -10.58 -6.07 -4.50
C LYS A 106 -9.79 -5.92 -3.19
N VAL A 107 -8.48 -5.74 -3.28
CA VAL A 107 -7.61 -5.53 -2.10
C VAL A 107 -7.99 -4.25 -1.35
N ILE A 108 -8.23 -3.16 -2.08
CA ILE A 108 -8.70 -1.90 -1.49
C ILE A 108 -10.06 -2.10 -0.81
N GLN A 109 -11.00 -2.78 -1.45
CA GLN A 109 -12.33 -3.03 -0.90
C GLN A 109 -12.26 -3.82 0.42
N ILE A 110 -11.49 -4.92 0.44
CA ILE A 110 -11.26 -5.73 1.65
C ILE A 110 -10.65 -4.87 2.77
N ALA A 111 -9.64 -4.07 2.44
CA ALA A 111 -9.02 -3.18 3.42
C ALA A 111 -9.96 -2.07 3.91
N HIS A 112 -11.04 -1.77 3.19
CA HIS A 112 -12.01 -0.72 3.48
C HIS A 112 -13.27 -1.19 4.24
N GLU A 113 -13.47 -2.49 4.48
CA GLU A 113 -14.70 -3.05 5.09
C GLU A 113 -15.10 -2.38 6.42
N ALA A 114 -14.13 -2.01 7.25
CA ALA A 114 -14.37 -1.33 8.54
C ALA A 114 -14.30 0.21 8.44
N HIS A 115 -14.41 0.77 7.24
CA HIS A 115 -14.27 2.21 6.94
C HIS A 115 -13.08 2.91 7.62
N PRO A 116 -11.86 2.33 7.61
CA PRO A 116 -10.70 2.98 8.19
C PRO A 116 -10.37 4.28 7.44
N GLY A 117 -9.94 5.29 8.18
CA GLY A 117 -9.41 6.52 7.61
C GLY A 117 -8.20 6.28 6.71
N ILE A 118 -7.91 7.22 5.82
CA ILE A 118 -6.89 7.12 4.76
C ILE A 118 -5.53 6.63 5.29
N GLU A 119 -5.00 7.28 6.33
CA GLU A 119 -3.67 6.94 6.86
C GLU A 119 -3.64 5.59 7.56
N SER A 120 -4.75 5.19 8.20
CA SER A 120 -4.87 3.86 8.82
C SER A 120 -4.88 2.76 7.75
N MET A 121 -5.61 2.99 6.67
CA MET A 121 -5.70 2.06 5.54
C MET A 121 -4.37 1.91 4.81
N LYS A 122 -3.67 3.03 4.53
CA LYS A 122 -2.30 3.00 3.97
C LYS A 122 -1.34 2.22 4.86
N ARG A 123 -1.34 2.50 6.17
CA ARG A 123 -0.48 1.80 7.13
C ARG A 123 -0.71 0.30 7.10
N ARG A 124 -1.98 -0.15 7.11
CA ARG A 124 -2.35 -1.57 7.07
C ARG A 124 -1.89 -2.25 5.78
N LEU A 125 -2.13 -1.62 4.62
CA LEU A 125 -1.74 -2.18 3.33
C LEU A 125 -0.22 -2.28 3.17
N ARG A 126 0.51 -1.22 3.53
CA ARG A 126 1.98 -1.16 3.43
C ARG A 126 2.72 -2.21 4.26
N GLN A 127 2.07 -2.89 5.21
CA GLN A 127 2.67 -4.00 5.95
C GLN A 127 2.79 -5.28 5.12
N LYS A 128 1.91 -5.47 4.13
CA LYS A 128 1.75 -6.75 3.44
C LYS A 128 1.83 -6.65 1.93
N VAL A 129 1.31 -5.56 1.36
CA VAL A 129 1.13 -5.43 -0.09
C VAL A 129 1.71 -4.11 -0.61
N TRP A 130 2.01 -4.08 -1.90
CA TRP A 130 2.51 -2.91 -2.58
C TRP A 130 2.16 -2.94 -4.07
N TRP A 131 1.99 -1.77 -4.68
CA TRP A 131 1.99 -1.58 -6.13
C TRP A 131 2.22 -0.09 -6.44
N PRO A 132 2.60 0.26 -7.68
CA PRO A 132 2.72 1.65 -8.11
C PRO A 132 1.41 2.40 -7.87
N THR A 133 1.47 3.60 -7.27
CA THR A 133 0.31 4.47 -6.98
C THR A 133 -0.70 3.98 -5.93
N MET A 134 -0.41 2.90 -5.18
CA MET A 134 -1.27 2.37 -4.11
C MET A 134 -1.85 3.45 -3.18
N ASP A 135 -1.01 4.34 -2.65
CA ASP A 135 -1.46 5.38 -1.71
C ASP A 135 -2.48 6.35 -2.32
N LYS A 136 -2.33 6.66 -3.62
CA LYS A 136 -3.25 7.55 -4.35
C LYS A 136 -4.60 6.85 -4.54
N GLN A 137 -4.58 5.57 -4.91
CA GLN A 137 -5.79 4.78 -5.12
C GLN A 137 -6.55 4.56 -3.80
N VAL A 138 -5.85 4.24 -2.72
CA VAL A 138 -6.42 4.14 -1.36
C VAL A 138 -7.08 5.45 -0.94
N ALA A 139 -6.38 6.58 -1.09
CA ALA A 139 -6.94 7.89 -0.76
C ALA A 139 -8.19 8.20 -1.60
N THR A 140 -8.17 7.85 -2.89
CA THR A 140 -9.30 8.05 -3.80
C THR A 140 -10.49 7.18 -3.41
N ALA A 141 -10.28 5.93 -3.03
CA ALA A 141 -11.34 5.01 -2.61
C ALA A 141 -12.06 5.50 -1.35
N VAL A 142 -11.29 5.89 -0.32
CA VAL A 142 -11.87 6.43 0.92
C VAL A 142 -12.60 7.75 0.67
N LYS A 143 -12.04 8.66 -0.14
CA LYS A 143 -12.68 9.94 -0.51
C LYS A 143 -13.96 9.78 -1.34
N ARG A 144 -14.13 8.65 -2.03
CA ARG A 144 -15.34 8.34 -2.82
C ARG A 144 -16.37 7.53 -2.02
N CYS A 145 -16.02 7.06 -0.83
CA CYS A 145 -16.92 6.25 -0.02
C CYS A 145 -18.02 7.11 0.62
N LYS A 146 -19.27 6.84 0.26
CA LYS A 146 -20.44 7.61 0.73
C LYS A 146 -20.58 7.60 2.25
N SER A 147 -20.41 6.45 2.89
CA SER A 147 -20.51 6.36 4.36
C SER A 147 -19.38 7.14 5.03
N CYS A 148 -18.14 7.04 4.55
CA CYS A 148 -17.03 7.84 5.05
C CYS A 148 -17.26 9.35 4.88
N ILE A 149 -17.83 9.78 3.76
CA ILE A 149 -18.16 11.19 3.52
C ILE A 149 -19.22 11.67 4.52
N LEU A 150 -20.29 10.89 4.74
CA LEU A 150 -21.39 11.26 5.63
C LEU A 150 -20.95 11.44 7.09
N VAL A 151 -19.98 10.65 7.55
CA VAL A 151 -19.45 10.73 8.92
C VAL A 151 -18.19 11.58 9.04
N SER A 152 -17.71 12.14 7.92
CA SER A 152 -16.51 12.98 7.94
C SER A 152 -16.80 14.31 8.64
N ASN A 153 -15.79 14.85 9.32
CA ASN A 153 -15.89 16.20 9.85
C ASN A 153 -16.06 17.16 8.66
N LEU A 154 -17.23 17.81 8.61
CA LEU A 154 -17.41 18.99 7.81
C LEU A 154 -16.38 20.02 8.29
N GLY A 155 -15.78 20.76 7.36
CA GLY A 155 -14.77 21.76 7.68
C GLY A 155 -15.27 22.79 8.70
N SER A 156 -14.40 23.69 9.12
CA SER A 156 -14.83 24.81 9.96
C SER A 156 -15.99 25.54 9.26
N PRO A 157 -17.09 25.82 9.98
CA PRO A 157 -18.17 26.60 9.40
C PRO A 157 -17.62 27.94 8.94
N GLU A 158 -18.29 28.55 7.96
CA GLU A 158 -17.95 29.90 7.54
C GLU A 158 -17.95 30.85 8.76
N PRO A 159 -17.04 31.84 8.80
CA PRO A 159 -17.03 32.82 9.87
C PRO A 159 -18.41 33.47 10.01
N LEU A 160 -18.86 33.66 11.25
CA LEU A 160 -20.12 34.34 11.52
C LEU A 160 -20.13 35.72 10.88
N GLN A 161 -21.04 35.94 9.94
CA GLN A 161 -21.28 37.24 9.35
C GLN A 161 -22.28 38.01 10.22
N ARG A 162 -21.87 39.18 10.72
CA ARG A 162 -22.79 40.07 11.45
C ARG A 162 -23.86 40.61 10.50
N SER A 163 -25.11 40.57 10.94
CA SER A 163 -26.18 41.33 10.29
C SER A 163 -25.90 42.82 10.36
N ARG A 164 -26.44 43.58 9.39
CA ARG A 164 -26.41 45.05 9.47
C ARG A 164 -27.33 45.48 10.61
N MET A 165 -26.92 46.52 11.33
CA MET A 165 -27.80 47.14 12.32
C MET A 165 -28.98 47.82 11.60
N PRO A 166 -30.21 47.71 12.13
CA PRO A 166 -31.34 48.43 11.61
C PRO A 166 -31.08 49.94 11.72
N VAL A 167 -31.50 50.69 10.71
CA VAL A 167 -31.29 52.15 10.62
C VAL A 167 -32.32 52.90 11.47
N GLU A 168 -33.50 52.30 11.67
CA GLU A 168 -34.62 52.89 12.39
C GLU A 168 -35.20 51.89 13.41
N ALA A 169 -35.98 52.41 14.36
CA ALA A 169 -36.66 51.57 15.34
C ALA A 169 -37.74 50.71 14.67
N TRP A 170 -37.94 49.49 15.18
CA TRP A 170 -38.98 48.56 14.71
C TRP A 170 -38.85 48.07 13.26
N THR A 171 -37.70 48.30 12.60
CA THR A 171 -37.46 47.82 11.23
C THR A 171 -37.19 46.31 11.19
N ASP A 172 -36.39 45.80 12.14
CA ASP A 172 -36.07 44.39 12.28
C ASP A 172 -36.49 43.89 13.67
N VAL A 173 -37.34 42.85 13.73
CA VAL A 173 -37.81 42.24 14.98
C VAL A 173 -37.52 40.74 14.96
N ALA A 174 -36.77 40.25 15.93
CA ALA A 174 -36.53 38.82 16.15
C ALA A 174 -37.34 38.36 17.37
N LEU A 175 -38.06 37.25 17.22
CA LEU A 175 -38.86 36.61 18.27
C LEU A 175 -38.42 35.16 18.38
N ASP A 176 -38.28 34.65 19.60
CA ASP A 176 -37.97 33.25 19.88
C ASP A 176 -38.87 32.73 21.01
N PHE A 177 -39.09 31.42 21.03
CA PHE A 177 -39.87 30.77 22.08
C PHE A 177 -38.94 30.19 23.16
N MET A 178 -39.31 30.34 24.42
CA MET A 178 -38.63 29.67 25.53
C MET A 178 -39.36 28.36 25.87
N GLY A 179 -38.65 27.23 26.01
CA GLY A 179 -39.25 25.97 26.49
C GLY A 179 -38.27 24.83 26.83
N PRO A 180 -38.75 23.73 27.46
CA PRO A 180 -40.07 23.51 28.07
C PRO A 180 -40.20 24.11 29.49
N LEU A 181 -41.43 24.36 29.95
CA LEU A 181 -41.76 24.82 31.31
C LEU A 181 -41.98 23.65 32.27
#